data_AF-A0A3B9JJZ0-F1
#
_entry.id   AF-A0A3B9JJZ0-F1
#
_cell.length_a   1.000
_cell.length_b   1.000
_cell.length_c   1.000
_cell.angle_alpha   90.00
_cell.angle_beta   90.00
_cell.angle_gamma   90.00
#
_symmetry.space_group_name_H-M   'P 1'
#
loop_
_entity.id
_entity.type
_entity.pdbx_description
1 polymer ?
#
loop_
_entity_poly.entity_id
_entity_poly.type
_entity_poly.pdbx_seq_one_letter_code
_entity_poly.pdbx_strand_id
1 'polypeptide(L)'
;MIKLLEIKTCTAFWDIDGTVLRFQRRKRVDDELTGRTIERYRELLLDETYKSCPQMLRDIACILTDNILARIGIEVYQKQFLKMFQHYSALYVEQWEQAGKCFVSNKTAMFPVFEFMFRNRLVEQPNSPLVLLRDISCDSKIFLNIFEECFSSFWVNKIREKVLGQETLAPIRERIGPLRTTQYLCFLPETVITDYLKIIAGRFTQQRRLITTQSFCLELLGSDTSISSPRFHPRFVTLVAAEVRREFEIQCQKFIAENHLQLDMSSDKWTLFHRHGPSLHRETIDFTGICSPSLRLEIKYFMKHRYYSITADKDRAITTLAYAANLLTDNNPSIRFFADVDDVDVRSLYMSMERRYGQTTGGKSVSNIMRVFSILSVLMEYLMSDHRDEAMRSPVPHDNPFSRYRFHNAKDYKVRTAVIPEAVAEQIDAHLDELDPVQALLYRIFSATGMRMKEVLFLEADCLEPSQYEGVVQLKYKQYKTLTARRKAGVPDYHRVLILKALADEISGQIHKTKEWRKELGVPYLFVNKRPNFRASMISMSNYLLVINRLIEKYDIRDENGQLWHFTSK
;
A
#
# COMPACT_ATOMS: atom_id res chain seq x y z
N MET A 1 -46.14 -0.17 48.20
CA MET A 1 -46.39 -1.16 49.26
C MET A 1 -45.79 -2.49 48.82
N ILE A 2 -44.93 -3.10 49.65
CA ILE A 2 -44.37 -4.44 49.39
C ILE A 2 -45.11 -5.45 50.28
N LYS A 3 -45.75 -6.44 49.69
CA LYS A 3 -46.55 -7.43 50.43
C LYS A 3 -46.47 -8.82 49.81
N LEU A 4 -46.24 -9.82 50.63
CA LEU A 4 -46.42 -11.23 50.25
C LEU A 4 -47.92 -11.53 50.15
N LEU A 5 -48.39 -11.96 48.98
CA LEU A 5 -49.80 -12.26 48.72
C LEU A 5 -50.14 -13.72 49.04
N GLU A 6 -49.41 -14.66 48.42
CA GLU A 6 -49.65 -16.09 48.59
C GLU A 6 -48.41 -16.93 48.24
N ILE A 7 -48.35 -18.16 48.76
CA ILE A 7 -47.33 -19.16 48.42
C ILE A 7 -48.03 -20.38 47.82
N LYS A 8 -47.69 -20.73 46.57
CA LYS A 8 -48.19 -21.93 45.88
C LYS A 8 -47.04 -22.77 45.38
N THR A 9 -47.01 -24.06 45.74
CA THR A 9 -46.06 -25.05 45.21
C THR A 9 -44.61 -24.52 45.12
N CYS A 10 -44.05 -24.06 46.23
CA CYS A 10 -42.69 -23.48 46.34
C CYS A 10 -42.44 -22.18 45.54
N THR A 11 -43.49 -21.48 45.12
CA THR A 11 -43.44 -20.15 44.47
C THR A 11 -44.15 -19.12 45.35
N ALA A 12 -43.53 -17.97 45.55
CA ALA A 12 -44.09 -16.85 46.32
C ALA A 12 -44.56 -15.75 45.36
N PHE A 13 -45.76 -15.22 45.62
CA PHE A 13 -46.35 -14.09 44.91
C PHE A 13 -46.21 -12.84 45.76
N TRP A 14 -45.54 -11.83 45.22
CA TRP A 14 -45.28 -10.56 45.88
C TRP A 14 -45.97 -9.43 45.13
N ASP A 15 -46.75 -8.61 45.82
CA ASP A 15 -47.15 -7.30 45.34
C ASP A 15 -46.05 -6.30 45.68
N ILE A 16 -45.47 -5.67 44.66
CA ILE A 16 -44.44 -4.66 44.81
C ILE A 16 -44.94 -3.41 44.08
N ASP A 17 -45.36 -2.42 44.86
CA ASP A 17 -45.84 -1.12 44.38
C ASP A 17 -46.96 -1.24 43.31
N GLY A 18 -47.84 -2.25 43.44
CA GLY A 18 -49.00 -2.47 42.56
C GLY A 18 -48.76 -3.49 41.45
N THR A 19 -47.55 -4.04 41.33
CA THR A 19 -47.20 -5.09 40.35
C THR A 19 -46.99 -6.43 41.05
N VAL A 20 -47.75 -7.44 40.63
CA VAL A 20 -47.65 -8.80 41.20
C VAL A 20 -46.56 -9.59 40.49
N LEU A 21 -45.49 -9.92 41.21
CA LEU A 21 -44.36 -10.71 40.73
C LEU A 21 -44.32 -12.10 41.35
N ARG A 22 -43.86 -13.08 40.55
CA ARG A 22 -43.70 -14.48 40.97
C ARG A 22 -42.22 -14.87 41.05
N PHE A 23 -41.82 -15.44 42.18
CA PHE A 23 -40.45 -15.92 42.40
C PHE A 23 -40.43 -17.31 43.04
N GLN A 24 -39.43 -18.13 42.73
CA GLN A 24 -39.21 -19.37 43.47
C GLN A 24 -38.78 -19.07 44.91
N ARG A 25 -39.46 -19.67 45.88
CA ARG A 25 -39.15 -19.52 47.31
C ARG A 25 -37.91 -20.35 47.66
N ARG A 26 -36.91 -19.71 48.29
CA ARG A 26 -35.69 -20.40 48.73
C ARG A 26 -35.88 -20.96 50.13
N LYS A 27 -35.64 -22.26 50.31
CA LYS A 27 -35.76 -22.95 51.62
C LYS A 27 -34.88 -22.39 52.74
N ARG A 28 -33.85 -21.58 52.41
CA ARG A 28 -32.82 -21.08 53.35
C ARG A 28 -32.93 -19.59 53.65
N VAL A 29 -33.90 -18.89 53.08
CA VAL A 29 -34.09 -17.43 53.27
C VAL A 29 -35.51 -17.23 53.78
N ASP A 30 -35.64 -16.54 54.90
CA ASP A 30 -36.95 -16.24 55.47
C ASP A 30 -37.71 -15.19 54.65
N ASP A 31 -39.05 -15.24 54.68
CA ASP A 31 -39.91 -14.36 53.88
C ASP A 31 -39.85 -12.91 54.40
N GLU A 32 -39.69 -12.70 55.72
CA GLU A 32 -39.52 -11.36 56.29
C GLU A 32 -38.19 -10.74 55.83
N LEU A 33 -37.12 -11.53 55.84
CA LEU A 33 -35.82 -11.12 55.31
C LEU A 33 -35.89 -10.79 53.81
N THR A 34 -36.64 -11.60 53.05
CA THR A 34 -36.88 -11.35 51.62
C THR A 34 -37.58 -10.01 51.40
N GLY A 35 -38.68 -9.74 52.13
CA GLY A 35 -39.41 -8.48 52.07
C GLY A 35 -38.56 -7.26 52.42
N ARG A 36 -37.81 -7.32 53.53
CA ARG A 36 -36.85 -6.26 53.92
C ARG A 36 -35.76 -6.04 52.86
N THR A 37 -35.30 -7.11 52.21
CA THR A 37 -34.28 -7.01 51.15
C THR A 37 -34.85 -6.39 49.87
N ILE A 38 -36.12 -6.64 49.53
CA ILE A 38 -36.78 -5.97 48.40
C ILE A 38 -36.95 -4.48 48.71
N GLU A 39 -37.35 -4.09 49.92
CA GLU A 39 -37.44 -2.67 50.31
C GLU A 39 -36.07 -1.99 50.23
N ARG A 40 -35.02 -2.66 50.71
CA ARG A 40 -33.64 -2.17 50.59
C ARG A 40 -33.18 -2.01 49.14
N TYR A 41 -33.61 -2.88 48.24
CA TYR A 41 -33.36 -2.75 46.80
C TYR A 41 -34.14 -1.60 46.17
N ARG A 42 -35.40 -1.40 46.59
CA ARG A 42 -36.24 -0.27 46.19
C ARG A 42 -35.62 1.06 46.59
N GLU A 43 -35.21 1.22 47.84
CA GLU A 43 -34.47 2.40 48.33
C GLU A 43 -33.18 2.62 47.53
N LEU A 44 -32.42 1.55 47.28
CA LEU A 44 -31.19 1.64 46.49
C LEU A 44 -31.43 2.16 45.05
N LEU A 45 -32.52 1.76 44.40
CA LEU A 45 -32.88 2.22 43.06
C LEU A 45 -33.42 3.65 43.06
N LEU A 46 -34.24 4.03 44.05
CA LEU A 46 -34.87 5.35 44.13
C LEU A 46 -33.87 6.44 44.53
N ASP A 47 -33.01 6.15 45.50
CA ASP A 47 -32.02 7.10 46.04
C ASP A 47 -30.69 7.07 45.27
N GLU A 48 -30.58 6.20 44.26
CA GLU A 48 -29.38 5.99 43.43
C GLU A 48 -28.10 5.66 44.24
N THR A 49 -28.25 5.07 45.44
CA THR A 49 -27.13 4.77 46.38
C THR A 49 -26.14 3.72 45.84
N TYR A 50 -26.51 2.99 44.78
CA TYR A 50 -25.60 2.12 44.05
C TYR A 50 -24.37 2.84 43.50
N LYS A 51 -24.44 4.17 43.27
CA LYS A 51 -23.31 4.99 42.81
C LYS A 51 -22.23 5.15 43.87
N SER A 52 -22.60 5.27 45.14
CA SER A 52 -21.67 5.50 46.26
C SER A 52 -21.30 4.22 47.00
N CYS A 53 -22.18 3.21 47.01
CA CYS A 53 -22.01 1.97 47.77
C CYS A 53 -22.27 0.72 46.90
N PRO A 54 -21.40 0.40 45.91
CA PRO A 54 -21.63 -0.71 44.99
C PRO A 54 -21.67 -2.09 45.68
N GLN A 55 -21.06 -2.22 46.87
CA GLN A 55 -21.10 -3.44 47.67
C GLN A 55 -22.52 -3.80 48.15
N MET A 56 -23.39 -2.80 48.36
CA MET A 56 -24.75 -3.00 48.82
C MET A 56 -25.59 -3.77 47.80
N LEU A 57 -25.40 -3.52 46.50
CA LEU A 57 -26.10 -4.24 45.44
C LEU A 57 -25.70 -5.73 45.41
N ARG A 58 -24.41 -6.02 45.67
CA ARG A 58 -23.90 -7.39 45.76
C ARG A 58 -24.48 -8.13 46.97
N ASP A 59 -24.58 -7.47 48.12
CA ASP A 59 -25.16 -8.07 49.33
C ASP A 59 -26.64 -8.42 49.12
N ILE A 60 -27.38 -7.53 48.45
CA ILE A 60 -28.77 -7.77 48.04
C ILE A 60 -28.84 -8.93 47.03
N ALA A 61 -27.93 -8.99 46.05
CA ALA A 61 -27.89 -10.05 45.03
C ALA A 61 -27.61 -11.44 45.64
N CYS A 62 -26.83 -11.54 46.72
CA CYS A 62 -26.62 -12.80 47.43
C CYS A 62 -27.92 -13.39 47.99
N ILE A 63 -28.87 -12.54 48.40
CA ILE A 63 -30.15 -12.95 48.98
C ILE A 63 -31.19 -13.16 47.87
N LEU A 64 -31.44 -12.14 47.04
CA LEU A 64 -32.51 -12.14 46.04
C LEU A 64 -32.13 -12.82 44.72
N THR A 65 -30.86 -13.01 44.38
CA THR A 65 -30.37 -13.46 43.05
C THR A 65 -30.56 -12.48 41.90
N ASP A 66 -29.66 -12.58 40.93
CA ASP A 66 -29.59 -11.71 39.75
C ASP A 66 -30.91 -11.67 38.93
N ASN A 67 -31.64 -12.79 38.83
CA ASN A 67 -32.90 -12.88 38.07
C ASN A 67 -34.05 -12.13 38.77
N ILE A 68 -34.21 -12.30 40.09
CA ILE A 68 -35.25 -11.60 40.85
C ILE A 68 -34.99 -10.09 40.84
N LEU A 69 -33.72 -9.67 41.00
CA LEU A 69 -33.34 -8.26 40.92
C LEU A 69 -33.64 -7.66 39.55
N ALA A 70 -33.24 -8.34 38.48
CA ALA A 70 -33.55 -7.89 37.13
C ALA A 70 -35.07 -7.82 36.90
N ARG A 71 -35.84 -8.80 37.40
CA ARG A 71 -37.31 -8.80 37.24
C ARG A 71 -37.98 -7.65 37.98
N ILE A 72 -37.62 -7.41 39.25
CA ILE A 72 -38.15 -6.28 40.03
C ILE A 72 -37.75 -4.95 39.37
N GLY A 73 -36.47 -4.81 38.99
CA GLY A 73 -35.96 -3.62 38.34
C GLY A 73 -36.63 -3.33 37.00
N ILE A 74 -36.86 -4.34 36.18
CA ILE A 74 -37.41 -4.18 34.82
C ILE A 74 -38.94 -4.05 34.82
N GLU A 75 -39.65 -4.89 35.58
CA GLU A 75 -41.12 -4.95 35.55
C GLU A 75 -41.78 -3.93 36.50
N VAL A 76 -41.07 -3.41 37.52
CA VAL A 76 -41.62 -2.44 38.50
C VAL A 76 -40.93 -1.08 38.42
N TYR A 77 -39.59 -1.05 38.46
CA TYR A 77 -38.80 0.19 38.54
C TYR A 77 -38.00 0.48 37.28
N GLN A 78 -38.60 0.25 36.11
CA GLN A 78 -37.89 0.20 34.82
C GLN A 78 -36.97 1.41 34.59
N LYS A 79 -37.48 2.62 34.84
CA LYS A 79 -36.73 3.87 34.62
C LYS A 79 -35.48 3.95 35.49
N GLN A 80 -35.59 3.62 36.78
CA GLN A 80 -34.49 3.62 37.73
C GLN A 80 -33.48 2.51 37.42
N PHE A 81 -33.97 1.33 37.05
CA PHE A 81 -33.11 0.22 36.65
C PHE A 81 -32.30 0.53 35.39
N LEU A 82 -32.89 1.18 34.38
CA LEU A 82 -32.17 1.62 33.18
C LEU A 82 -31.08 2.64 33.51
N LYS A 83 -31.33 3.60 34.43
CA LYS A 83 -30.30 4.52 34.91
C LYS A 83 -29.15 3.80 35.63
N MET A 84 -29.48 2.82 36.46
CA MET A 84 -28.47 2.00 37.14
C MET A 84 -27.64 1.23 36.11
N PHE A 85 -28.29 0.59 35.14
CA PHE A 85 -27.62 -0.12 34.06
C PHE A 85 -26.70 0.80 33.23
N GLN A 86 -27.14 2.01 32.91
CA GLN A 86 -26.31 3.02 32.22
C GLN A 86 -25.06 3.39 33.04
N HIS A 87 -25.21 3.60 34.35
CA HIS A 87 -24.10 3.91 35.24
C HIS A 87 -23.06 2.76 35.27
N TYR A 88 -23.50 1.52 35.47
CA TYR A 88 -22.60 0.37 35.45
C TYR A 88 -22.04 0.06 34.06
N SER A 89 -22.73 0.44 32.99
CA SER A 89 -22.20 0.36 31.62
C SER A 89 -20.99 1.27 31.47
N ALA A 90 -21.07 2.53 31.92
CA ALA A 90 -19.95 3.46 31.86
C ALA A 90 -18.74 2.96 32.69
N LEU A 91 -18.98 2.53 33.93
CA LEU A 91 -17.94 1.97 34.80
C LEU A 91 -17.30 0.70 34.22
N TYR A 92 -18.11 -0.17 33.61
CA TYR A 92 -17.60 -1.39 32.97
C TYR A 92 -16.63 -1.05 31.85
N VAL A 93 -16.94 -0.07 31.00
CA VAL A 93 -16.08 0.32 29.87
C VAL A 93 -14.74 0.87 30.36
N GLU A 94 -14.75 1.72 31.40
CA GLU A 94 -13.54 2.24 32.02
C GLU A 94 -12.66 1.13 32.61
N GLN A 95 -13.23 0.23 33.41
CA GLN A 95 -12.47 -0.88 34.00
C GLN A 95 -12.00 -1.88 32.95
N TRP A 96 -12.76 -2.08 31.88
CA TRP A 96 -12.38 -2.94 30.77
C TRP A 96 -11.13 -2.40 30.06
N GLU A 97 -11.04 -1.08 29.87
CA GLU A 97 -9.87 -0.43 29.28
C GLU A 97 -8.64 -0.53 30.20
N GLN A 98 -8.80 -0.24 31.49
CA GLN A 98 -7.73 -0.33 32.49
C GLN A 98 -7.18 -1.75 32.65
N ALA A 99 -8.03 -2.76 32.53
CA ALA A 99 -7.63 -4.17 32.60
C ALA A 99 -6.86 -4.63 31.35
N GLY A 100 -6.70 -3.78 30.34
CA GLY A 100 -5.96 -4.10 29.13
C GLY A 100 -6.59 -5.24 28.33
N LYS A 101 -7.92 -5.35 28.33
CA LYS A 101 -8.64 -6.35 27.53
C LYS A 101 -8.76 -5.93 26.06
N CYS A 102 -9.05 -6.90 25.19
CA CYS A 102 -9.25 -6.68 23.75
C CYS A 102 -10.50 -7.43 23.26
N PHE A 103 -11.19 -6.91 22.24
CA PHE A 103 -12.33 -7.61 21.65
C PHE A 103 -11.88 -8.85 20.87
N VAL A 104 -12.44 -10.01 21.22
CA VAL A 104 -12.28 -11.27 20.48
C VAL A 104 -13.39 -11.46 19.43
N SER A 105 -14.46 -10.66 19.49
CA SER A 105 -15.63 -10.72 18.59
C SER A 105 -16.05 -9.32 18.11
N ASN A 106 -16.63 -9.23 16.92
CA ASN A 106 -17.15 -7.98 16.35
C ASN A 106 -18.44 -7.48 17.05
N LYS A 107 -19.09 -8.31 17.87
CA LYS A 107 -20.31 -7.97 18.61
C LYS A 107 -19.98 -7.66 20.06
N THR A 108 -20.51 -6.55 20.55
CA THR A 108 -20.51 -6.20 21.98
C THR A 108 -21.64 -6.96 22.64
N ALA A 109 -21.33 -7.71 23.68
CA ALA A 109 -22.36 -8.33 24.51
C ALA A 109 -22.69 -7.36 25.63
N MET A 110 -23.97 -7.07 25.85
CA MET A 110 -24.44 -6.31 27.01
C MET A 110 -24.45 -7.15 28.29
N PHE A 111 -24.46 -8.48 28.16
CA PHE A 111 -24.55 -9.42 29.29
C PHE A 111 -23.39 -9.35 30.30
N PRO A 112 -22.12 -9.17 29.89
CA PRO A 112 -21.03 -8.85 30.80
C PRO A 112 -21.30 -7.68 31.75
N VAL A 113 -22.07 -6.68 31.33
CA VAL A 113 -22.43 -5.52 32.17
C VAL A 113 -23.35 -5.94 33.31
N PHE A 114 -24.29 -6.86 33.07
CA PHE A 114 -25.15 -7.38 34.14
C PHE A 114 -24.34 -8.18 35.18
N GLU A 115 -23.38 -8.99 34.73
CA GLU A 115 -22.51 -9.72 35.65
C GLU A 115 -21.60 -8.77 36.44
N PHE A 116 -21.08 -7.74 35.78
CA PHE A 116 -20.32 -6.68 36.42
C PHE A 116 -21.15 -5.92 37.46
N MET A 117 -22.39 -5.55 37.11
CA MET A 117 -23.31 -4.83 37.98
C MET A 117 -23.64 -5.61 39.26
N PHE A 118 -24.02 -6.89 39.15
CA PHE A 118 -24.46 -7.67 40.31
C PHE A 118 -23.31 -8.28 41.12
N ARG A 119 -22.15 -8.56 40.49
CA ARG A 119 -21.07 -9.32 41.13
C ARG A 119 -19.76 -8.54 41.25
N ASN A 120 -19.70 -7.32 40.72
CA ASN A 120 -18.50 -6.50 40.64
C ASN A 120 -17.30 -7.26 40.03
N ARG A 121 -17.58 -8.11 39.03
CA ARG A 121 -16.58 -8.96 38.37
C ARG A 121 -16.48 -8.60 36.90
N LEU A 122 -15.27 -8.29 36.45
CA LEU A 122 -15.00 -7.98 35.05
C LEU A 122 -14.87 -9.26 34.21
N VAL A 123 -15.95 -9.64 33.52
CA VAL A 123 -16.01 -10.86 32.70
C VAL A 123 -16.10 -10.51 31.20
N GLU A 124 -15.52 -11.34 30.34
CA GLU A 124 -15.59 -11.18 28.87
C GLU A 124 -16.77 -11.94 28.26
N GLN A 125 -17.03 -13.15 28.75
CA GLN A 125 -18.20 -13.94 28.41
C GLN A 125 -18.85 -14.47 29.69
N PRO A 126 -20.12 -14.13 29.98
CA PRO A 126 -20.80 -14.65 31.14
C PRO A 126 -21.00 -16.16 31.02
N ASN A 127 -20.95 -16.87 32.14
CA ASN A 127 -21.23 -18.32 32.18
C ASN A 127 -22.71 -18.66 31.90
N SER A 128 -23.63 -17.68 31.91
CA SER A 128 -25.07 -17.88 31.65
C SER A 128 -25.75 -16.65 31.05
N PRO A 129 -25.31 -16.14 29.89
CA PRO A 129 -25.81 -14.88 29.32
C PRO A 129 -27.32 -14.94 29.02
N LEU A 130 -27.83 -16.14 28.69
CA LEU A 130 -29.18 -16.35 28.19
C LEU A 130 -30.24 -16.58 29.28
N VAL A 131 -29.87 -16.71 30.56
CA VAL A 131 -30.83 -17.09 31.62
C VAL A 131 -31.46 -15.88 32.31
N LEU A 132 -30.75 -14.75 32.39
CA LEU A 132 -31.16 -13.61 33.21
C LEU A 132 -32.37 -12.85 32.64
N LEU A 133 -32.46 -12.73 31.31
CA LEU A 133 -33.55 -12.03 30.62
C LEU A 133 -34.57 -12.98 29.95
N ARG A 134 -34.39 -14.30 30.04
CA ARG A 134 -35.20 -15.28 29.28
C ARG A 134 -36.69 -15.26 29.62
N ASP A 135 -36.99 -15.03 30.89
CA ASP A 135 -38.34 -15.14 31.46
C ASP A 135 -38.90 -13.78 31.94
N ILE A 136 -38.26 -12.68 31.50
CA ILE A 136 -38.65 -11.29 31.81
C ILE A 136 -39.18 -10.65 30.52
N SER A 137 -40.37 -10.06 30.59
CA SER A 137 -40.96 -9.37 29.42
C SER A 137 -40.28 -8.03 29.19
N CYS A 138 -39.20 -8.00 28.38
CA CYS A 138 -38.48 -6.78 28.06
C CYS A 138 -37.86 -6.76 26.65
N ASP A 139 -37.78 -5.58 26.03
CA ASP A 139 -37.03 -5.40 24.80
C ASP A 139 -35.53 -5.31 25.12
N SER A 140 -34.83 -6.43 24.93
CA SER A 140 -33.37 -6.52 25.15
C SER A 140 -32.57 -5.51 24.31
N LYS A 141 -33.13 -4.95 23.22
CA LYS A 141 -32.47 -3.91 22.43
C LYS A 141 -32.22 -2.63 23.20
N ILE A 142 -33.06 -2.30 24.21
CA ILE A 142 -32.90 -1.08 25.00
C ILE A 142 -31.55 -1.11 25.75
N PHE A 143 -31.24 -2.23 26.41
CA PHE A 143 -29.98 -2.41 27.13
C PHE A 143 -28.78 -2.44 26.19
N LEU A 144 -28.92 -3.08 25.02
CA LEU A 144 -27.87 -3.07 24.01
C LEU A 144 -27.58 -1.64 23.55
N ASN A 145 -28.62 -0.85 23.26
CA ASN A 145 -28.47 0.54 22.83
C ASN A 145 -27.80 1.41 23.89
N ILE A 146 -28.21 1.29 25.16
CA ILE A 146 -27.58 2.01 26.28
C ILE A 146 -26.09 1.67 26.37
N PHE A 147 -25.76 0.38 26.29
CA PHE A 147 -24.37 -0.06 26.38
C PHE A 147 -23.55 0.42 25.17
N GLU A 148 -24.07 0.31 23.95
CA GLU A 148 -23.41 0.83 22.73
C GLU A 148 -23.19 2.35 22.80
N GLU A 149 -24.14 3.10 23.36
CA GLU A 149 -24.01 4.55 23.55
C GLU A 149 -22.90 4.89 24.54
N CYS A 150 -22.87 4.24 25.71
CA CYS A 150 -21.78 4.41 26.68
C CYS A 150 -20.42 4.01 26.09
N PHE A 151 -20.37 2.87 25.40
CA PHE A 151 -19.15 2.35 24.79
C PHE A 151 -18.62 3.27 23.69
N SER A 152 -19.49 3.65 22.75
CA SER A 152 -19.11 4.57 21.66
C SER A 152 -18.69 5.93 22.20
N SER A 153 -19.42 6.52 23.14
CA SER A 153 -19.07 7.81 23.74
C SER A 153 -17.69 7.81 24.39
N PHE A 154 -17.36 6.76 25.14
CA PHE A 154 -16.04 6.60 25.76
C PHE A 154 -14.92 6.55 24.71
N TRP A 155 -15.06 5.69 23.69
CA TRP A 155 -14.02 5.52 22.67
C TRP A 155 -13.92 6.70 21.70
N VAL A 156 -15.01 7.39 21.41
CA VAL A 156 -14.99 8.64 20.63
C VAL A 156 -14.16 9.70 21.35
N ASN A 157 -14.28 9.83 22.67
CA ASN A 157 -13.47 10.77 23.45
C ASN A 157 -11.98 10.39 23.41
N LYS A 158 -11.64 9.12 23.58
CA LYS A 158 -10.24 8.63 23.45
C LYS A 158 -9.67 8.85 22.04
N ILE A 159 -10.46 8.61 21.00
CA ILE A 159 -10.05 8.88 19.62
C ILE A 159 -9.84 10.39 19.43
N ARG A 160 -10.75 11.23 19.94
CA ARG A 160 -10.62 12.69 19.87
C ARG A 160 -9.32 13.17 20.52
N GLU A 161 -8.95 12.65 21.70
CA GLU A 161 -7.68 12.96 22.36
C GLU A 161 -6.48 12.62 21.47
N LYS A 162 -6.45 11.42 20.87
CA LYS A 162 -5.37 11.01 19.95
C LYS A 162 -5.33 11.85 18.67
N VAL A 163 -6.49 12.20 18.13
CA VAL A 163 -6.62 13.03 16.92
C VAL A 163 -6.10 14.45 17.18
N LEU A 164 -6.47 15.07 18.29
CA LEU A 164 -5.97 16.38 18.70
C LEU A 164 -4.47 16.36 19.01
N GLY A 165 -3.98 15.27 19.61
CA GLY A 165 -2.56 15.02 19.82
C GLY A 165 -1.77 14.63 18.56
N GLN A 166 -2.45 14.44 17.41
CA GLN A 166 -1.86 13.99 16.14
C GLN A 166 -1.13 12.64 16.26
N GLU A 167 -1.59 11.78 17.16
CA GLU A 167 -0.97 10.48 17.46
C GLU A 167 -1.56 9.36 16.60
N THR A 168 -0.90 8.21 16.57
CA THR A 168 -1.42 7.00 15.92
C THR A 168 -2.63 6.42 16.67
N LEU A 169 -3.58 5.84 15.94
CA LEU A 169 -4.74 5.12 16.47
C LEU A 169 -4.47 3.63 16.66
N ALA A 170 -3.25 3.14 16.43
CA ALA A 170 -2.88 1.74 16.62
C ALA A 170 -3.26 1.18 18.01
N PRO A 171 -2.99 1.88 19.14
CA PRO A 171 -3.35 1.39 20.46
C PRO A 171 -4.86 1.20 20.63
N ILE A 172 -5.67 2.08 20.03
CA ILE A 172 -7.14 1.98 20.08
C ILE A 172 -7.63 0.83 19.20
N ARG A 173 -7.07 0.70 17.98
CA ARG A 173 -7.40 -0.38 17.05
C ARG A 173 -7.15 -1.76 17.66
N GLU A 174 -6.08 -1.94 18.43
CA GLU A 174 -5.78 -3.21 19.12
C GLU A 174 -6.84 -3.58 20.16
N ARG A 175 -7.49 -2.58 20.77
CA ARG A 175 -8.53 -2.78 21.78
C ARG A 175 -9.87 -3.11 21.16
N ILE A 176 -10.36 -2.28 20.25
CA ILE A 176 -11.75 -2.33 19.75
C ILE A 176 -11.89 -2.79 18.29
N GLY A 177 -10.79 -3.08 17.63
CA GLY A 177 -10.75 -3.52 16.24
C GLY A 177 -10.85 -2.37 15.22
N PRO A 178 -10.51 -2.64 13.94
CA PRO A 178 -10.41 -1.62 12.89
C PRO A 178 -11.75 -1.00 12.50
N LEU A 179 -12.82 -1.80 12.45
CA LEU A 179 -14.14 -1.32 12.03
C LEU A 179 -14.68 -0.27 13.00
N ARG A 180 -14.66 -0.56 14.31
CA ARG A 180 -15.15 0.37 15.34
C ARG A 180 -14.28 1.61 15.45
N THR A 181 -12.96 1.43 15.42
CA THR A 181 -12.01 2.56 15.43
C THR A 181 -12.32 3.54 14.31
N THR A 182 -12.52 3.04 13.08
CA THR A 182 -12.83 3.89 11.92
C THR A 182 -14.25 4.43 11.93
N GLN A 183 -15.22 3.70 12.48
CA GLN A 183 -16.60 4.17 12.67
C GLN A 183 -16.66 5.32 13.69
N TYR A 184 -16.04 5.16 14.85
CA TYR A 184 -16.03 6.18 15.91
C TYR A 184 -15.20 7.40 15.53
N LEU A 185 -14.12 7.24 14.76
CA LEU A 185 -13.43 8.36 14.13
C LEU A 185 -14.39 9.18 13.25
N CYS A 186 -15.27 8.52 12.50
CA CYS A 186 -16.26 9.18 11.64
C CYS A 186 -17.40 9.89 12.41
N PHE A 187 -17.47 9.79 13.74
CA PHE A 187 -18.38 10.58 14.56
C PHE A 187 -17.82 11.97 14.88
N LEU A 188 -16.53 12.22 14.64
CA LEU A 188 -15.93 13.54 14.78
C LEU A 188 -16.34 14.46 13.61
N PRO A 189 -16.25 15.79 13.78
CA PRO A 189 -16.46 16.74 12.70
C PRO A 189 -15.50 16.49 11.52
N GLU A 190 -16.00 16.62 10.30
CA GLU A 190 -15.23 16.28 9.09
C GLU A 190 -13.96 17.11 8.93
N THR A 191 -13.99 18.38 9.35
CA THR A 191 -12.82 19.28 9.35
C THR A 191 -11.70 18.72 10.21
N VAL A 192 -12.02 18.29 11.43
CA VAL A 192 -11.07 17.70 12.39
C VAL A 192 -10.45 16.41 11.84
N ILE A 193 -11.27 15.55 11.22
CA ILE A 193 -10.78 14.31 10.61
C ILE A 193 -9.84 14.63 9.46
N THR A 194 -10.25 15.53 8.56
CA THR A 194 -9.48 15.87 7.36
C THR A 194 -8.14 16.51 7.72
N ASP A 195 -8.12 17.45 8.67
CA ASP A 195 -6.89 18.09 9.13
C ASP A 195 -5.92 17.08 9.74
N TYR A 196 -6.44 16.15 10.55
CA TYR A 196 -5.65 15.08 11.14
C TYR A 196 -5.06 14.12 10.08
N LEU A 197 -5.88 13.67 9.12
CA LEU A 197 -5.41 12.83 8.02
C LEU A 197 -4.35 13.56 7.17
N LYS A 198 -4.52 14.86 6.94
CA LYS A 198 -3.59 15.72 6.20
C LYS A 198 -2.25 15.86 6.90
N ILE A 199 -2.24 16.04 8.21
CA ILE A 199 -1.00 16.09 8.99
C ILE A 199 -0.23 14.78 8.89
N ILE A 200 -0.91 13.64 9.05
CA ILE A 200 -0.27 12.32 8.94
C ILE A 200 0.24 12.09 7.52
N ALA A 201 -0.54 12.45 6.50
CA ALA A 201 -0.12 12.34 5.10
C ALA A 201 1.11 13.21 4.83
N GLY A 202 1.14 14.44 5.33
CA GLY A 202 2.26 15.38 5.20
C GLY A 202 3.58 14.85 5.76
N ARG A 203 3.56 14.00 6.81
CA ARG A 203 4.77 13.35 7.34
C ARG A 203 5.49 12.52 6.29
N PHE A 204 4.77 11.85 5.40
CA PHE A 204 5.38 11.08 4.31
C PHE A 204 6.20 11.99 3.39
N THR A 205 5.64 13.14 3.03
CA THR A 205 6.31 14.11 2.17
C THR A 205 7.51 14.77 2.87
N GLN A 206 7.39 15.10 4.16
CA GLN A 206 8.50 15.61 4.96
C GLN A 206 9.65 14.61 5.06
N GLN A 207 9.34 13.33 5.24
CA GLN A 207 10.32 12.23 5.31
C GLN A 207 10.79 11.76 3.93
N ARG A 208 10.35 12.41 2.84
CA ARG A 208 10.63 12.01 1.45
C ARG A 208 10.28 10.53 1.15
N ARG A 209 9.25 10.01 1.82
CA ARG A 209 8.70 8.65 1.66
C ARG A 209 7.47 8.69 0.76
N LEU A 210 7.39 7.78 -0.22
CA LEU A 210 6.18 7.64 -1.03
C LEU A 210 5.00 7.26 -0.12
N ILE A 211 3.97 8.09 -0.12
CA ILE A 211 2.70 7.70 0.47
C ILE A 211 2.09 6.60 -0.39
N THR A 212 1.40 5.62 0.20
CA THR A 212 0.43 4.73 -0.43
C THR A 212 -0.73 4.55 0.54
N THR A 213 -1.89 4.09 0.06
CA THR A 213 -3.03 3.79 0.93
C THR A 213 -2.66 2.80 2.03
N GLN A 214 -1.86 1.78 1.68
CA GLN A 214 -1.34 0.78 2.60
C GLN A 214 -0.38 1.38 3.63
N SER A 215 0.65 2.12 3.19
CA SER A 215 1.63 2.71 4.11
C SER A 215 0.99 3.75 5.03
N PHE A 216 0.02 4.52 4.53
CA PHE A 216 -0.73 5.48 5.32
C PHE A 216 -1.54 4.80 6.43
N CYS A 217 -2.24 3.70 6.11
CA CYS A 217 -2.96 2.93 7.12
C CYS A 217 -2.05 2.24 8.12
N LEU A 218 -0.86 1.80 7.70
CA LEU A 218 0.15 1.29 8.63
C LEU A 218 0.57 2.37 9.64
N GLU A 219 0.83 3.59 9.19
CA GLU A 219 1.19 4.71 10.09
C GLU A 219 0.04 5.09 11.03
N LEU A 220 -1.17 5.18 10.48
CA LEU A 220 -2.36 5.64 11.20
C LEU A 220 -2.92 4.59 12.16
N LEU A 221 -3.00 3.33 11.75
CA LEU A 221 -3.69 2.26 12.47
C LEU A 221 -2.75 1.14 12.92
N GLY A 222 -1.46 1.17 12.57
CA GLY A 222 -0.51 0.10 12.89
C GLY A 222 -0.80 -1.23 12.17
N SER A 223 -1.58 -1.21 11.07
CA SER A 223 -1.96 -2.41 10.32
C SER A 223 -1.65 -2.25 8.85
N ASP A 224 -0.99 -3.26 8.28
CA ASP A 224 -0.66 -3.32 6.85
C ASP A 224 -1.78 -3.93 5.99
N THR A 225 -3.00 -4.04 6.53
CA THR A 225 -4.11 -4.71 5.83
C THR A 225 -4.69 -3.84 4.71
N SER A 226 -4.99 -4.45 3.56
CA SER A 226 -5.61 -3.75 2.44
C SER A 226 -6.96 -3.15 2.87
N ILE A 227 -7.11 -1.83 2.71
CA ILE A 227 -8.38 -1.15 2.99
C ILE A 227 -9.43 -1.69 2.02
N SER A 228 -10.32 -2.53 2.51
CA SER A 228 -11.48 -3.02 1.77
C SER A 228 -12.70 -3.00 2.67
N SER A 229 -13.85 -2.67 2.09
CA SER A 229 -15.16 -2.69 2.73
C SER A 229 -15.60 -4.17 2.81
N PRO A 230 -15.19 -4.88 3.88
CA PRO A 230 -16.00 -4.91 5.10
C PRO A 230 -15.23 -4.65 6.41
N ARG A 231 -13.91 -4.43 6.37
CA ARG A 231 -13.07 -4.29 7.58
C ARG A 231 -13.02 -2.87 8.14
N PHE A 232 -13.40 -1.88 7.34
CA PHE A 232 -13.32 -0.46 7.66
C PHE A 232 -14.62 0.25 7.31
N HIS A 233 -14.91 1.36 8.00
CA HIS A 233 -16.10 2.17 7.76
C HIS A 233 -16.05 2.84 6.36
N PRO A 234 -17.09 2.78 5.52
CA PRO A 234 -17.05 3.29 4.14
C PRO A 234 -16.66 4.76 4.02
N ARG A 235 -17.17 5.62 4.90
CA ARG A 235 -16.82 7.05 4.93
C ARG A 235 -15.33 7.29 5.17
N PHE A 236 -14.72 6.49 6.04
CA PHE A 236 -13.28 6.56 6.32
C PHE A 236 -12.47 6.17 5.08
N VAL A 237 -12.87 5.11 4.37
CA VAL A 237 -12.19 4.67 3.13
C VAL A 237 -12.16 5.80 2.09
N THR A 238 -13.29 6.50 1.91
CA THR A 238 -13.38 7.64 0.98
C THR A 238 -12.48 8.79 1.38
N LEU A 239 -12.49 9.20 2.66
CA LEU A 239 -11.66 10.30 3.15
C LEU A 239 -10.15 10.00 3.00
N VAL A 240 -9.73 8.79 3.37
CA VAL A 240 -8.32 8.36 3.21
C VAL A 240 -7.92 8.32 1.74
N ALA A 241 -8.78 7.80 0.85
CA ALA A 241 -8.49 7.74 -0.57
C ALA A 241 -8.31 9.14 -1.19
N ALA A 242 -9.14 10.11 -0.77
CA ALA A 242 -9.01 11.50 -1.20
C ALA A 242 -7.71 12.14 -0.70
N GLU A 243 -7.40 11.97 0.60
CA GLU A 243 -6.24 12.61 1.20
C GLU A 243 -4.91 12.01 0.71
N VAL A 244 -4.84 10.69 0.56
CA VAL A 244 -3.67 10.01 -0.02
C VAL A 244 -3.43 10.45 -1.47
N ARG A 245 -4.49 10.68 -2.25
CA ARG A 245 -4.39 11.19 -3.63
C ARG A 245 -3.85 12.61 -3.65
N ARG A 246 -4.44 13.49 -2.83
CA ARG A 246 -4.03 14.90 -2.69
C ARG A 246 -2.55 15.01 -2.32
N GLU A 247 -2.10 14.25 -1.32
CA GLU A 247 -0.70 14.30 -0.88
C GLU A 247 0.25 13.69 -1.94
N PHE A 248 -0.18 12.64 -2.63
CA PHE A 248 0.63 12.05 -3.71
C PHE A 248 0.85 13.02 -4.88
N GLU A 249 -0.14 13.85 -5.22
CA GLU A 249 0.01 14.90 -6.25
C GLU A 249 1.07 15.93 -5.84
N ILE A 250 1.11 16.32 -4.56
CA ILE A 250 2.16 17.17 -3.99
C ILE A 250 3.52 16.50 -4.13
N GLN A 251 3.64 15.22 -3.74
CA GLN A 251 4.89 14.46 -3.87
C GLN A 251 5.38 14.42 -5.33
N CYS A 252 4.46 14.27 -6.29
CA CYS A 252 4.74 14.22 -7.72
C CYS A 252 5.29 15.52 -8.32
N GLN A 253 5.20 16.64 -7.61
CA GLN A 253 5.83 17.91 -7.98
C GLN A 253 7.06 18.17 -7.12
N LYS A 254 6.87 18.11 -5.78
CA LYS A 254 7.88 18.47 -4.79
C LYS A 254 9.11 17.56 -4.84
N PHE A 255 8.94 16.23 -4.88
CA PHE A 255 10.09 15.32 -4.87
C PHE A 255 10.97 15.49 -6.11
N ILE A 256 10.36 15.73 -7.26
CA ILE A 256 11.09 15.92 -8.52
C ILE A 256 11.86 17.24 -8.48
N ALA A 257 11.19 18.32 -8.06
CA ALA A 257 11.81 19.63 -7.92
C ALA A 257 12.99 19.60 -6.93
N GLU A 258 12.87 18.85 -5.83
CA GLU A 258 13.88 18.74 -4.77
C GLU A 258 14.93 17.64 -5.00
N ASN A 259 14.95 16.96 -6.14
CA ASN A 259 15.97 15.94 -6.42
C ASN A 259 17.39 16.48 -6.33
N HIS A 260 17.61 17.73 -6.74
CA HIS A 260 18.91 18.39 -6.67
C HIS A 260 19.46 18.47 -5.24
N LEU A 261 18.57 18.59 -4.23
CA LEU A 261 18.96 18.61 -2.81
C LEU A 261 19.45 17.25 -2.30
N GLN A 262 19.15 16.17 -3.02
CA GLN A 262 19.58 14.81 -2.66
C GLN A 262 20.95 14.45 -3.26
N LEU A 263 21.49 15.28 -4.16
CA LEU A 263 22.80 15.07 -4.80
C LEU A 263 23.93 15.55 -3.86
N ASP A 264 23.92 15.05 -2.64
CA ASP A 264 24.86 15.41 -1.58
C ASP A 264 26.11 14.52 -1.66
N MET A 265 27.28 15.15 -1.81
CA MET A 265 28.57 14.45 -1.87
C MET A 265 28.94 13.75 -0.55
N SER A 266 28.39 14.20 0.58
CA SER A 266 28.63 13.59 1.89
C SER A 266 27.88 12.27 2.05
N SER A 267 26.72 12.12 1.40
CA SER A 267 25.90 10.91 1.43
C SER A 267 26.32 9.90 0.36
N ASP A 268 26.43 8.63 0.74
CA ASP A 268 26.68 7.52 -0.20
C ASP A 268 25.40 6.94 -0.82
N LYS A 269 24.22 7.46 -0.44
CA LYS A 269 22.93 7.00 -0.98
C LYS A 269 22.08 8.19 -1.37
N TRP A 270 21.78 8.29 -2.67
CA TRP A 270 20.89 9.32 -3.20
C TRP A 270 19.55 8.70 -3.53
N THR A 271 18.46 9.29 -3.02
CA THR A 271 17.09 8.85 -3.34
C THR A 271 16.43 9.88 -4.24
N LEU A 272 16.28 9.52 -5.51
CA LEU A 272 15.72 10.36 -6.56
C LEU A 272 14.33 9.87 -6.96
N PHE A 273 13.53 10.80 -7.49
CA PHE A 273 12.18 10.52 -7.97
C PHE A 273 11.98 10.99 -9.40
N HIS A 274 11.36 10.16 -10.23
CA HIS A 274 10.98 10.52 -11.60
C HIS A 274 9.57 10.02 -11.93
N ARG A 275 8.88 10.71 -12.84
CA ARG A 275 7.57 10.27 -13.33
C ARG A 275 7.71 9.18 -14.38
N HIS A 276 6.85 8.18 -14.29
CA HIS A 276 6.66 7.18 -15.34
C HIS A 276 5.15 7.00 -15.57
N GLY A 277 4.62 7.67 -16.60
CA GLY A 277 3.18 7.81 -16.76
C GLY A 277 2.56 8.48 -15.52
N PRO A 278 1.51 7.91 -14.91
CA PRO A 278 0.88 8.46 -13.71
C PRO A 278 1.61 8.12 -12.40
N SER A 279 2.63 7.26 -12.44
CA SER A 279 3.33 6.77 -11.25
C SER A 279 4.60 7.58 -10.97
N LEU A 280 4.89 7.78 -9.68
CA LEU A 280 6.16 8.31 -9.21
C LEU A 280 7.09 7.16 -8.82
N HIS A 281 8.18 6.99 -9.55
CA HIS A 281 9.17 5.96 -9.25
C HIS A 281 10.24 6.51 -8.33
N ARG A 282 10.57 5.70 -7.33
CA ARG A 282 11.75 5.89 -6.47
C ARG A 282 12.94 5.17 -7.09
N GLU A 283 14.05 5.86 -7.20
CA GLU A 283 15.33 5.31 -7.60
C GLU A 283 16.37 5.62 -6.53
N THR A 284 17.08 4.60 -6.08
CA THR A 284 18.17 4.76 -5.11
C THR A 284 19.49 4.51 -5.83
N ILE A 285 20.35 5.51 -5.87
CA ILE A 285 21.73 5.39 -6.33
C ILE A 285 22.59 5.12 -5.11
N ASP A 286 23.18 3.93 -5.05
CA ASP A 286 24.00 3.48 -3.93
C ASP A 286 25.47 3.41 -4.33
N PHE A 287 26.30 4.26 -3.73
CA PHE A 287 27.73 4.36 -3.98
C PHE A 287 28.56 3.47 -3.04
N THR A 288 27.94 2.84 -2.02
CA THR A 288 28.65 2.01 -1.03
C THR A 288 29.32 0.79 -1.66
N GLY A 289 28.86 0.37 -2.84
CA GLY A 289 29.47 -0.71 -3.62
C GLY A 289 30.84 -0.37 -4.20
N ILE A 290 31.29 0.89 -4.18
CA ILE A 290 32.64 1.30 -4.63
C ILE A 290 33.59 1.28 -3.44
N CYS A 291 34.58 0.39 -3.42
CA CYS A 291 35.46 0.18 -2.26
C CYS A 291 36.38 1.38 -1.99
N SER A 292 36.93 2.01 -3.04
CA SER A 292 37.84 3.16 -2.90
C SER A 292 37.07 4.45 -2.62
N PRO A 293 37.28 5.13 -1.46
CA PRO A 293 36.59 6.37 -1.13
C PRO A 293 36.85 7.51 -2.11
N SER A 294 38.08 7.61 -2.62
CA SER A 294 38.49 8.64 -3.56
C SER A 294 37.82 8.47 -4.93
N LEU A 295 37.85 7.27 -5.51
CA LEU A 295 37.15 6.97 -6.76
C LEU A 295 35.63 7.11 -6.59
N ARG A 296 35.09 6.73 -5.42
CA ARG A 296 33.67 6.91 -5.08
C ARG A 296 33.29 8.39 -5.17
N LEU A 297 34.10 9.29 -4.61
CA LEU A 297 33.85 10.73 -4.67
C LEU A 297 33.86 11.26 -6.10
N GLU A 298 34.85 10.88 -6.93
CA GLU A 298 34.92 11.30 -8.34
C GLU A 298 33.71 10.80 -9.15
N ILE A 299 33.28 9.56 -8.91
CA ILE A 299 32.08 8.99 -9.51
C ILE A 299 30.81 9.74 -9.06
N LYS A 300 30.70 10.17 -7.80
CA LYS A 300 29.54 10.98 -7.35
C LYS A 300 29.44 12.27 -8.15
N TYR A 301 30.53 13.03 -8.28
CA TYR A 301 30.53 14.26 -9.07
C TYR A 301 30.18 14.02 -10.54
N PHE A 302 30.72 12.96 -11.14
CA PHE A 302 30.35 12.56 -12.49
C PHE A 302 28.85 12.24 -12.61
N MET A 303 28.28 11.48 -11.66
CA MET A 303 26.85 11.17 -11.65
C MET A 303 25.97 12.42 -11.45
N LYS A 304 26.41 13.39 -10.64
CA LYS A 304 25.75 14.70 -10.51
C LYS A 304 25.75 15.46 -11.84
N HIS A 305 26.90 15.55 -12.52
CA HIS A 305 26.97 16.18 -13.84
C HIS A 305 26.05 15.47 -14.85
N ARG A 306 26.05 14.14 -14.87
CA ARG A 306 25.15 13.34 -15.74
C ARG A 306 23.68 13.60 -15.47
N TYR A 307 23.30 13.78 -14.21
CA TYR A 307 21.91 14.09 -13.85
C TYR A 307 21.41 15.40 -14.49
N TYR A 308 22.28 16.42 -14.58
CA TYR A 308 21.93 17.71 -15.20
C TYR A 308 22.07 17.71 -16.73
N SER A 309 23.00 16.93 -17.28
CA SER A 309 23.32 16.93 -18.72
C SER A 309 22.53 15.91 -19.54
N ILE A 310 22.07 14.83 -18.92
CA ILE A 310 21.31 13.75 -19.59
C ILE A 310 19.93 13.73 -18.94
N THR A 311 18.87 13.77 -19.75
CA THR A 311 17.49 13.52 -19.28
C THR A 311 17.47 12.24 -18.44
N ALA A 312 17.24 12.39 -17.13
CA ALA A 312 17.48 11.44 -16.06
C ALA A 312 16.59 10.18 -16.06
N ASP A 313 16.39 9.55 -17.23
CA ASP A 313 15.65 8.31 -17.36
C ASP A 313 16.59 7.12 -17.10
N LYS A 314 16.60 6.66 -15.85
CA LYS A 314 17.16 5.37 -15.37
C LYS A 314 18.61 5.12 -15.78
N ASP A 315 19.55 5.77 -15.10
CA ASP A 315 20.97 5.56 -15.37
C ASP A 315 21.54 4.35 -14.63
N ARG A 316 21.71 3.23 -15.35
CA ARG A 316 22.41 2.03 -14.85
C ARG A 316 23.94 2.17 -14.83
N ALA A 317 24.48 3.38 -15.05
CA ALA A 317 25.91 3.63 -15.02
C ALA A 317 26.53 3.27 -13.68
N ILE A 318 25.88 3.53 -12.54
CA ILE A 318 26.48 3.32 -11.22
C ILE A 318 26.94 1.88 -10.98
N THR A 319 26.12 0.87 -11.33
CA THR A 319 26.50 -0.54 -11.18
C THR A 319 27.69 -0.90 -12.06
N THR A 320 27.75 -0.29 -13.25
CA THR A 320 28.83 -0.51 -14.22
C THR A 320 30.13 0.14 -13.74
N LEU A 321 30.05 1.38 -13.23
CA LEU A 321 31.15 2.14 -12.66
C LEU A 321 31.68 1.49 -11.38
N ALA A 322 30.80 1.03 -10.49
CA ALA A 322 31.20 0.35 -9.26
C ALA A 322 31.97 -0.94 -9.54
N TYR A 323 31.45 -1.77 -10.46
CA TYR A 323 32.16 -2.97 -10.89
C TYR A 323 33.54 -2.65 -11.45
N ALA A 324 33.63 -1.63 -12.32
CA ALA A 324 34.88 -1.28 -12.97
C ALA A 324 35.90 -0.64 -12.03
N ALA A 325 35.47 0.28 -11.16
CA ALA A 325 36.32 0.94 -10.17
C ALA A 325 36.93 -0.07 -9.19
N ASN A 326 36.12 -1.03 -8.71
CA ASN A 326 36.63 -2.07 -7.84
C ASN A 326 37.64 -2.97 -8.56
N LEU A 327 37.36 -3.35 -9.82
CA LEU A 327 38.27 -4.20 -10.59
C LEU A 327 39.59 -3.48 -10.91
N LEU A 328 39.56 -2.17 -11.16
CA LEU A 328 40.76 -1.33 -11.29
C LEU A 328 41.59 -1.38 -10.00
N THR A 329 40.97 -1.15 -8.84
CA THR A 329 41.68 -1.16 -7.55
C THR A 329 42.14 -2.55 -7.12
N ASP A 330 41.43 -3.61 -7.51
CA ASP A 330 41.84 -4.99 -7.28
C ASP A 330 43.08 -5.33 -8.12
N ASN A 331 43.10 -4.89 -9.38
CA ASN A 331 44.23 -5.10 -10.30
C ASN A 331 45.45 -4.26 -9.90
N ASN A 332 45.25 -3.05 -9.40
CA ASN A 332 46.29 -2.15 -8.93
C ASN A 332 45.84 -1.39 -7.66
N PRO A 333 46.23 -1.86 -6.46
CA PRO A 333 45.86 -1.23 -5.19
C PRO A 333 46.48 0.16 -4.96
N SER A 334 47.43 0.59 -5.79
CA SER A 334 48.03 1.92 -5.69
C SER A 334 47.13 3.02 -6.25
N ILE A 335 46.14 2.69 -7.08
CA ILE A 335 45.18 3.64 -7.64
C ILE A 335 44.32 4.23 -6.52
N ARG A 336 44.45 5.54 -6.31
CA ARG A 336 43.60 6.31 -5.40
C ARG A 336 42.62 7.17 -6.18
N PHE A 337 43.06 7.81 -7.25
CA PHE A 337 42.25 8.68 -8.11
C PHE A 337 42.26 8.18 -9.55
N PHE A 338 41.29 8.61 -10.36
CA PHE A 338 41.30 8.32 -11.79
C PHE A 338 42.51 8.93 -12.52
N ALA A 339 43.16 9.94 -11.93
CA ALA A 339 44.41 10.49 -12.45
C ALA A 339 45.62 9.52 -12.33
N ASP A 340 45.53 8.52 -11.45
CA ASP A 340 46.58 7.50 -11.29
C ASP A 340 46.49 6.38 -12.34
N VAL A 341 45.39 6.35 -13.12
CA VAL A 341 45.12 5.28 -14.09
C VAL A 341 45.90 5.54 -15.37
N ASP A 342 46.74 4.58 -15.76
CA ASP A 342 47.50 4.63 -17.01
C ASP A 342 47.08 3.55 -18.03
N ASP A 343 47.78 3.47 -19.16
CA ASP A 343 47.52 2.47 -20.20
C ASP A 343 47.72 1.02 -19.71
N VAL A 344 48.64 0.78 -18.77
CA VAL A 344 48.91 -0.55 -18.22
C VAL A 344 47.73 -1.00 -17.35
N ASP A 345 47.18 -0.09 -16.55
CA ASP A 345 46.00 -0.35 -15.74
C ASP A 345 44.77 -0.64 -16.59
N VAL A 346 44.55 0.15 -17.65
CA VAL A 346 43.43 -0.08 -18.59
C VAL A 346 43.59 -1.42 -19.32
N ARG A 347 44.81 -1.80 -19.73
CA ARG A 347 45.10 -3.15 -20.28
C ARG A 347 44.81 -4.26 -19.29
N SER A 348 45.24 -4.08 -18.05
CA SER A 348 45.01 -5.03 -16.97
C SER A 348 43.51 -5.20 -16.71
N LEU A 349 42.75 -4.10 -16.69
CA LEU A 349 41.29 -4.12 -16.58
C LEU A 349 40.64 -4.93 -17.72
N TYR A 350 41.02 -4.64 -18.97
CA TYR A 350 40.52 -5.37 -20.14
C TYR A 350 40.73 -6.88 -19.99
N MET A 351 41.97 -7.30 -19.68
CA MET A 351 42.34 -8.70 -19.54
C MET A 351 41.61 -9.40 -18.37
N SER A 352 41.45 -8.70 -17.23
CA SER A 352 40.71 -9.22 -16.08
C SER A 352 39.23 -9.42 -16.41
N MET A 353 38.62 -8.48 -17.15
CA MET A 353 37.24 -8.63 -17.61
C MET A 353 37.11 -9.75 -18.64
N GLU A 354 38.02 -9.84 -19.62
CA GLU A 354 38.01 -10.90 -20.63
C GLU A 354 38.15 -12.28 -19.98
N ARG A 355 39.02 -12.46 -18.98
CA ARG A 355 39.12 -13.72 -18.22
C ARG A 355 37.82 -14.08 -17.49
N ARG A 356 37.19 -13.10 -16.82
CA ARG A 356 35.94 -13.32 -16.07
C ARG A 356 34.75 -13.61 -16.99
N TYR A 357 34.68 -12.96 -18.15
CA TYR A 357 33.56 -13.13 -19.08
C TYR A 357 33.81 -14.20 -20.16
N GLY A 358 35.05 -14.57 -20.44
CA GLY A 358 35.43 -15.57 -21.45
C GLY A 358 34.98 -17.00 -21.10
N GLN A 359 34.68 -17.26 -19.83
CA GLN A 359 34.17 -18.55 -19.36
C GLN A 359 32.65 -18.69 -19.46
N THR A 360 31.90 -17.60 -19.71
CA THR A 360 30.43 -17.59 -19.79
C THR A 360 29.96 -17.12 -21.17
N THR A 361 29.79 -18.09 -22.07
CA THR A 361 28.98 -18.06 -23.32
C THR A 361 28.91 -16.73 -24.12
N GLY A 362 29.66 -16.68 -25.22
CA GLY A 362 29.31 -16.05 -26.51
C GLY A 362 28.79 -14.59 -26.51
N GLY A 363 29.65 -13.63 -26.89
CA GLY A 363 29.30 -12.28 -27.37
C GLY A 363 28.78 -11.26 -26.32
N LYS A 364 28.03 -11.71 -25.31
CA LYS A 364 27.53 -10.85 -24.20
C LYS A 364 28.68 -10.32 -23.34
N SER A 365 29.78 -11.06 -23.26
CA SER A 365 31.03 -10.68 -22.59
C SER A 365 31.62 -9.38 -23.14
N VAL A 366 31.83 -9.33 -24.45
CA VAL A 366 32.46 -8.19 -25.14
C VAL A 366 31.57 -6.95 -25.11
N SER A 367 30.25 -7.10 -25.31
CA SER A 367 29.32 -5.96 -25.20
C SER A 367 29.33 -5.32 -23.81
N ASN A 368 29.56 -6.08 -22.74
CA ASN A 368 29.69 -5.54 -21.39
C ASN A 368 31.02 -4.82 -21.19
N ILE A 369 32.13 -5.39 -21.69
CA ILE A 369 33.45 -4.74 -21.69
C ILE A 369 33.38 -3.40 -22.42
N MET A 370 32.82 -3.39 -23.62
CA MET A 370 32.58 -2.17 -24.41
C MET A 370 31.83 -1.10 -23.62
N ARG A 371 30.75 -1.50 -22.92
CA ARG A 371 29.95 -0.57 -22.11
C ARG A 371 30.74 0.03 -20.96
N VAL A 372 31.55 -0.78 -20.26
CA VAL A 372 32.44 -0.32 -19.19
C VAL A 372 33.46 0.68 -19.72
N PHE A 373 34.15 0.35 -20.80
CA PHE A 373 35.17 1.23 -21.38
C PHE A 373 34.56 2.53 -21.90
N SER A 374 33.38 2.46 -22.52
CA SER A 374 32.67 3.65 -23.00
C SER A 374 32.30 4.59 -21.84
N ILE A 375 31.75 4.07 -20.73
CA ILE A 375 31.35 4.92 -19.60
C ILE A 375 32.56 5.48 -18.85
N LEU A 376 33.66 4.72 -18.72
CA LEU A 376 34.89 5.20 -18.11
C LEU A 376 35.59 6.25 -18.99
N SER A 377 35.57 6.07 -20.31
CA SER A 377 36.09 7.08 -21.23
C SER A 377 35.34 8.41 -21.09
N VAL A 378 34.01 8.38 -21.01
CA VAL A 378 33.19 9.59 -20.76
C VAL A 378 33.42 10.16 -19.35
N LEU A 379 33.66 9.31 -18.34
CA LEU A 379 34.01 9.76 -16.99
C LEU A 379 35.35 10.51 -17.00
N MET A 380 36.37 9.96 -17.66
CA MET A 380 37.69 10.61 -17.80
C MET A 380 37.57 11.92 -18.58
N GLU A 381 36.80 11.95 -19.68
CA GLU A 381 36.51 13.19 -20.41
C GLU A 381 35.89 14.25 -19.50
N TYR A 382 34.89 13.88 -18.68
CA TYR A 382 34.32 14.79 -17.69
C TYR A 382 35.38 15.31 -16.71
N LEU A 383 36.19 14.43 -16.14
CA LEU A 383 37.24 14.80 -15.17
C LEU A 383 38.33 15.69 -15.77
N MET A 384 38.56 15.61 -17.09
CA MET A 384 39.53 16.44 -17.81
C MET A 384 38.93 17.74 -18.36
N SER A 385 37.60 17.85 -18.41
CA SER A 385 36.91 18.97 -19.06
C SER A 385 36.65 20.16 -18.14
N ASP A 386 36.31 21.30 -18.74
CA ASP A 386 35.80 22.49 -18.04
C ASP A 386 34.44 22.26 -17.35
N HIS A 387 33.78 21.14 -17.61
CA HIS A 387 32.55 20.76 -16.91
C HIS A 387 32.79 20.10 -15.55
N ARG A 388 34.06 19.83 -15.21
CA ARG A 388 34.45 19.30 -13.90
C ARG A 388 34.01 20.26 -12.78
N ASP A 389 33.29 19.73 -11.80
CA ASP A 389 32.79 20.53 -10.68
C ASP A 389 33.96 21.20 -9.91
N GLU A 390 33.90 22.53 -9.77
CA GLU A 390 34.96 23.35 -9.15
C GLU A 390 35.24 22.96 -7.69
N ALA A 391 34.25 22.38 -6.99
CA ALA A 391 34.43 21.92 -5.62
C ALA A 391 35.31 20.65 -5.52
N MET A 392 35.60 19.98 -6.63
CA MET A 392 36.45 18.79 -6.66
C MET A 392 37.92 19.13 -6.43
N ARG A 393 38.47 18.61 -5.34
CA ARG A 393 39.90 18.72 -5.01
C ARG A 393 40.75 17.53 -5.46
N SER A 394 40.17 16.56 -6.15
CA SER A 394 40.95 15.44 -6.68
C SER A 394 41.95 15.91 -7.75
N PRO A 395 43.01 15.14 -8.05
CA PRO A 395 43.90 15.46 -9.16
C PRO A 395 43.14 15.37 -10.49
N VAL A 396 43.54 16.18 -11.46
CA VAL A 396 42.98 16.14 -12.81
C VAL A 396 43.79 15.13 -13.65
N PRO A 397 43.15 14.14 -14.29
CA PRO A 397 43.85 13.24 -15.19
C PRO A 397 44.51 14.00 -16.36
N HIS A 398 45.71 13.60 -16.76
CA HIS A 398 46.41 14.23 -17.88
C HIS A 398 45.96 13.73 -19.26
N ASP A 399 45.47 12.49 -19.31
CA ASP A 399 45.05 11.83 -20.55
C ASP A 399 43.91 10.84 -20.28
N ASN A 400 43.21 10.42 -21.34
CA ASN A 400 42.15 9.43 -21.30
C ASN A 400 42.61 8.10 -21.94
N PRO A 401 43.26 7.19 -21.17
CA PRO A 401 43.72 5.90 -21.70
C PRO A 401 42.57 5.00 -22.19
N PHE A 402 41.34 5.17 -21.69
CA PHE A 402 40.18 4.42 -22.16
C PHE A 402 39.74 4.80 -23.57
N SER A 403 39.96 6.05 -24.00
CA SER A 403 39.60 6.52 -25.35
C SER A 403 40.42 5.83 -26.47
N ARG A 404 41.60 5.30 -26.12
CA ARG A 404 42.52 4.60 -27.02
C ARG A 404 42.01 3.20 -27.39
N TYR A 405 41.10 2.64 -26.59
CA TYR A 405 40.49 1.33 -26.83
C TYR A 405 39.35 1.42 -27.85
N ARG A 406 39.67 1.10 -29.10
CA ARG A 406 38.67 0.96 -30.17
C ARG A 406 38.22 -0.49 -30.32
N PHE A 407 36.96 -0.73 -30.00
CA PHE A 407 36.32 -2.02 -30.24
C PHE A 407 35.87 -2.10 -31.70
N HIS A 408 36.77 -2.60 -32.55
CA HIS A 408 36.42 -3.00 -33.91
C HIS A 408 35.39 -4.16 -33.83
N ASN A 409 34.39 -4.17 -34.72
CA ASN A 409 33.33 -5.20 -34.77
C ASN A 409 32.27 -5.19 -33.67
N ALA A 410 32.02 -4.03 -33.04
CA ALA A 410 30.89 -3.81 -32.12
C ALA A 410 29.51 -4.33 -32.58
N LYS A 411 29.31 -4.45 -33.91
CA LYS A 411 28.08 -4.97 -34.53
C LYS A 411 27.98 -6.49 -34.45
N ASP A 412 29.11 -7.19 -34.45
CA ASP A 412 29.18 -8.65 -34.55
C ASP A 412 28.99 -9.31 -33.18
N TYR A 413 29.29 -8.59 -32.10
CA TYR A 413 29.04 -9.04 -30.72
C TYR A 413 27.61 -8.78 -30.23
N LYS A 414 26.79 -8.06 -31.00
CA LYS A 414 25.38 -7.85 -30.67
C LYS A 414 24.61 -9.10 -31.06
N VAL A 415 24.26 -9.92 -30.06
CA VAL A 415 23.22 -10.95 -30.23
C VAL A 415 21.94 -10.23 -30.67
N ARG A 416 21.53 -10.47 -31.92
CA ARG A 416 20.28 -9.94 -32.45
C ARG A 416 19.13 -10.66 -31.78
N THR A 417 18.06 -9.93 -31.45
CA THR A 417 16.80 -10.55 -31.02
C THR A 417 16.35 -11.49 -32.13
N ALA A 418 16.12 -12.76 -31.80
CA ALA A 418 15.65 -13.74 -32.78
C ALA A 418 14.30 -13.26 -33.34
N VAL A 419 14.15 -13.36 -34.66
CA VAL A 419 12.85 -13.14 -35.30
C VAL A 419 11.93 -14.27 -34.84
N ILE A 420 10.69 -13.94 -34.47
CA ILE A 420 9.70 -14.94 -34.08
C ILE A 420 9.36 -15.74 -35.35
N PRO A 421 9.59 -17.07 -35.39
CA PRO A 421 9.19 -17.88 -36.53
C PRO A 421 7.67 -17.87 -36.71
N GLU A 422 7.19 -17.97 -37.95
CA GLU A 422 5.75 -17.96 -38.26
C GLU A 422 5.01 -19.07 -37.50
N ALA A 423 5.58 -20.28 -37.47
CA ALA A 423 5.01 -21.41 -36.72
C ALA A 423 4.86 -21.14 -35.22
N VAL A 424 5.75 -20.35 -34.63
CA VAL A 424 5.65 -19.93 -33.22
C VAL A 424 4.58 -18.86 -33.07
N ALA A 425 4.51 -17.90 -34.00
CA ALA A 425 3.49 -16.86 -33.98
C ALA A 425 2.09 -17.45 -34.09
N GLU A 426 1.85 -18.39 -35.01
CA GLU A 426 0.58 -19.11 -35.18
C GLU A 426 0.19 -19.89 -33.93
N GLN A 427 1.14 -20.59 -33.29
CA GLN A 427 0.90 -21.29 -32.02
C GLN A 427 0.51 -20.33 -30.90
N ILE A 428 1.12 -19.15 -30.82
CA ILE A 428 0.75 -18.12 -29.85
C ILE A 428 -0.66 -17.59 -30.17
N ASP A 429 -0.93 -17.27 -31.44
CA ASP A 429 -2.22 -16.75 -31.90
C ASP A 429 -3.39 -17.69 -31.58
N ALA A 430 -3.18 -19.01 -31.72
CA ALA A 430 -4.16 -20.04 -31.38
C ALA A 430 -4.58 -20.05 -29.89
N HIS A 431 -3.75 -19.49 -29.01
CA HIS A 431 -3.98 -19.47 -27.56
C HIS A 431 -4.13 -18.05 -26.98
N LEU A 432 -4.18 -17.01 -27.83
CA LEU A 432 -4.28 -15.61 -27.37
C LEU A 432 -5.56 -15.31 -26.59
N ASP A 433 -6.66 -16.00 -26.88
CA ASP A 433 -7.96 -15.74 -26.25
C ASP A 433 -8.00 -16.13 -24.76
N GLU A 434 -7.00 -16.85 -24.26
CA GLU A 434 -6.82 -17.12 -22.83
C GLU A 434 -6.19 -15.96 -22.06
N LEU A 435 -5.56 -15.03 -22.78
CA LEU A 435 -4.98 -13.85 -22.17
C LEU A 435 -6.08 -12.84 -21.82
N ASP A 436 -5.77 -11.96 -20.87
CA ASP A 436 -6.62 -10.78 -20.65
C ASP A 436 -6.75 -10.00 -21.98
N PRO A 437 -7.95 -9.53 -22.35
CA PRO A 437 -8.19 -8.90 -23.66
C PRO A 437 -7.23 -7.76 -23.99
N VAL A 438 -6.73 -7.04 -22.97
CA VAL A 438 -5.75 -5.97 -23.19
C VAL A 438 -4.38 -6.53 -23.55
N GLN A 439 -3.97 -7.65 -22.94
CA GLN A 439 -2.70 -8.31 -23.27
C GLN A 439 -2.74 -8.95 -24.65
N ALA A 440 -3.87 -9.55 -25.04
CA ALA A 440 -4.09 -10.07 -26.39
C ALA A 440 -4.01 -8.95 -27.44
N LEU A 441 -4.68 -7.81 -27.19
CA LEU A 441 -4.62 -6.64 -28.08
C LEU A 441 -3.19 -6.08 -28.23
N LEU A 442 -2.41 -6.02 -27.14
CA LEU A 442 -1.00 -5.62 -27.19
C LEU A 442 -0.19 -6.52 -28.13
N TYR A 443 -0.40 -7.83 -28.06
CA TYR A 443 0.28 -8.80 -28.94
C TYR A 443 -0.17 -8.63 -30.39
N ARG A 444 -1.48 -8.50 -30.66
CA ARG A 444 -2.01 -8.30 -32.02
C ARG A 444 -1.43 -7.05 -32.68
N ILE A 445 -1.36 -5.93 -31.96
CA ILE A 445 -0.72 -4.71 -32.47
C ILE A 445 0.76 -4.96 -32.74
N PHE A 446 1.47 -5.56 -31.80
CA PHE A 446 2.88 -5.87 -31.94
C PHE A 446 3.17 -6.74 -33.18
N SER A 447 2.43 -7.84 -33.34
CA SER A 447 2.58 -8.79 -34.45
C SER A 447 2.24 -8.14 -35.80
N ALA A 448 1.11 -7.43 -35.88
CA ALA A 448 0.65 -6.82 -37.13
C ALA A 448 1.50 -5.63 -37.62
N THR A 449 2.23 -4.95 -36.71
CA THR A 449 2.94 -3.70 -37.05
C THR A 449 4.46 -3.82 -36.99
N GLY A 450 5.00 -4.86 -36.34
CA GLY A 450 6.43 -4.98 -36.05
C GLY A 450 6.97 -3.87 -35.14
N MET A 451 6.10 -3.11 -34.47
CA MET A 451 6.49 -2.07 -33.52
C MET A 451 7.30 -2.64 -32.37
N ARG A 452 8.19 -1.86 -31.75
CA ARG A 452 8.80 -2.31 -30.49
C ARG A 452 7.72 -2.37 -29.42
N MET A 453 7.76 -3.39 -28.57
CA MET A 453 6.79 -3.52 -27.46
C MET A 453 6.66 -2.24 -26.61
N LYS A 454 7.76 -1.51 -26.36
CA LYS A 454 7.70 -0.23 -25.65
C LYS A 454 6.85 0.80 -26.40
N GLU A 455 6.96 0.86 -27.72
CA GLU A 455 6.20 1.79 -28.57
C GLU A 455 4.70 1.43 -28.54
N VAL A 456 4.36 0.13 -28.53
CA VAL A 456 2.98 -0.35 -28.37
C VAL A 456 2.42 0.02 -26.99
N LEU A 457 3.16 -0.22 -25.91
CA LEU A 457 2.74 0.11 -24.54
C LEU A 457 2.50 1.62 -24.33
N PHE A 458 3.22 2.48 -25.07
CA PHE A 458 3.09 3.93 -25.02
C PHE A 458 2.30 4.51 -26.20
N LEU A 459 1.44 3.70 -26.84
CA LEU A 459 0.58 4.17 -27.91
C LEU A 459 -0.42 5.21 -27.37
N GLU A 460 -0.52 6.35 -28.04
CA GLU A 460 -1.41 7.46 -27.65
C GLU A 460 -2.84 7.19 -28.14
N ALA A 461 -3.84 7.76 -27.47
CA ALA A 461 -5.24 7.48 -27.79
C ALA A 461 -5.75 8.16 -29.07
N ASP A 462 -5.00 9.10 -29.63
CA ASP A 462 -5.25 9.70 -30.92
C ASP A 462 -4.54 8.93 -32.05
N CYS A 463 -4.03 7.72 -31.81
CA CYS A 463 -3.17 6.97 -32.73
C CYS A 463 -3.81 6.55 -34.06
N LEU A 464 -5.12 6.60 -34.22
CA LEU A 464 -5.79 6.18 -35.46
C LEU A 464 -6.05 7.38 -36.37
N GLU A 465 -5.61 7.28 -37.63
CA GLU A 465 -5.82 8.26 -38.70
C GLU A 465 -6.51 7.57 -39.90
N PRO A 466 -7.39 8.27 -40.63
CA PRO A 466 -8.03 7.71 -41.81
C PRO A 466 -6.98 7.37 -42.88
N SER A 467 -7.16 6.21 -43.53
CA SER A 467 -6.36 5.81 -44.70
C SER A 467 -7.08 6.17 -45.99
N GLN A 468 -6.32 6.33 -47.07
CA GLN A 468 -6.85 6.46 -48.43
C GLN A 468 -7.24 5.11 -49.06
N TYR A 469 -6.81 4.00 -48.45
CA TYR A 469 -7.06 2.65 -48.93
C TYR A 469 -8.22 2.00 -48.20
N GLU A 470 -9.07 1.28 -48.94
CA GLU A 470 -10.21 0.57 -48.38
C GLU A 470 -9.77 -0.59 -47.47
N GLY A 471 -10.52 -0.83 -46.39
CA GLY A 471 -10.27 -1.94 -45.46
C GLY A 471 -9.08 -1.78 -44.50
N VAL A 472 -8.34 -0.67 -44.57
CA VAL A 472 -7.18 -0.39 -43.70
C VAL A 472 -7.24 1.01 -43.08
N VAL A 473 -6.52 1.20 -41.98
CA VAL A 473 -6.44 2.43 -41.19
C VAL A 473 -4.97 2.76 -40.94
N GLN A 474 -4.61 4.05 -40.83
CA GLN A 474 -3.25 4.44 -40.47
C GLN A 474 -3.11 4.47 -38.94
N LEU A 475 -2.09 3.79 -38.42
CA LEU A 475 -1.69 3.85 -37.03
C LEU A 475 -0.44 4.74 -36.89
N LYS A 476 -0.56 5.86 -36.16
CA LYS A 476 0.57 6.73 -35.82
C LYS A 476 1.13 6.44 -34.43
N TYR A 477 2.46 6.49 -34.30
CA TYR A 477 3.15 6.29 -33.02
C TYR A 477 4.54 6.96 -32.99
N LYS A 478 5.10 7.12 -31.78
CA LYS A 478 6.44 7.69 -31.57
C LYS A 478 7.52 6.61 -31.49
N GLN A 479 8.56 6.73 -32.31
CA GLN A 479 9.74 5.86 -32.24
C GLN A 479 10.74 6.37 -31.21
N TYR A 480 10.55 6.05 -29.94
CA TYR A 480 11.32 6.62 -28.83
C TYR A 480 12.84 6.41 -28.94
N LYS A 481 13.31 5.30 -29.53
CA LYS A 481 14.74 5.00 -29.66
C LYS A 481 15.46 5.96 -30.62
N THR A 482 14.77 6.46 -31.64
CA THR A 482 15.34 7.30 -32.69
C THR A 482 14.89 8.75 -32.58
N LEU A 483 14.05 9.09 -31.61
CA LEU A 483 13.41 10.40 -31.47
C LEU A 483 14.41 11.56 -31.48
N THR A 484 15.48 11.48 -30.68
CA THR A 484 16.52 12.53 -30.63
C THR A 484 17.22 12.70 -31.98
N ALA A 485 17.54 11.60 -32.66
CA ALA A 485 18.17 11.65 -33.98
C ALA A 485 17.22 12.21 -35.05
N ARG A 486 15.93 11.85 -35.00
CA ARG A 486 14.88 12.36 -35.90
C ARG A 486 14.70 13.87 -35.74
N ARG A 487 14.62 14.36 -34.49
CA ARG A 487 14.54 15.78 -34.17
C ARG A 487 15.75 16.56 -34.69
N LYS A 488 16.96 16.03 -34.51
CA LYS A 488 18.18 16.62 -35.08
C LYS A 488 18.16 16.66 -36.62
N ALA A 489 17.54 15.68 -37.25
CA ALA A 489 17.37 15.60 -38.69
C ALA A 489 16.13 16.34 -39.23
N GLY A 490 15.36 17.04 -38.39
CA GLY A 490 14.13 17.73 -38.78
C GLY A 490 12.98 16.81 -39.20
N VAL A 491 13.07 15.50 -38.91
CA VAL A 491 12.06 14.51 -39.27
C VAL A 491 10.93 14.50 -38.23
N PRO A 492 9.65 14.39 -38.63
CA PRO A 492 8.52 14.33 -37.70
C PRO A 492 8.67 13.25 -36.62
N ASP A 493 8.20 13.55 -35.41
CA ASP A 493 8.26 12.67 -34.25
C ASP A 493 7.45 11.36 -34.46
N TYR A 494 6.38 11.43 -35.26
CA TYR A 494 5.48 10.31 -35.50
C TYR A 494 5.85 9.51 -36.75
N HIS A 495 5.79 8.18 -36.62
CA HIS A 495 5.81 7.21 -37.71
C HIS A 495 4.40 6.66 -37.94
N ARG A 496 4.11 6.22 -39.17
CA ARG A 496 2.79 5.73 -39.59
C ARG A 496 2.93 4.36 -40.25
N VAL A 497 2.05 3.45 -39.88
CA VAL A 497 1.92 2.11 -40.48
C VAL A 497 0.46 1.83 -40.81
N LEU A 498 0.21 0.96 -41.79
CA LEU A 498 -1.15 0.54 -42.13
C LEU A 498 -1.53 -0.69 -41.29
N ILE A 499 -2.74 -0.69 -40.76
CA ILE A 499 -3.34 -1.81 -40.04
C ILE A 499 -4.70 -2.16 -40.62
N LEU A 500 -5.13 -3.41 -40.48
CA LEU A 500 -6.46 -3.85 -40.89
C LEU A 500 -7.54 -3.15 -40.07
N LYS A 501 -8.69 -2.88 -40.70
CA LYS A 501 -9.83 -2.21 -40.04
C LYS A 501 -10.31 -2.94 -38.78
N ALA A 502 -10.31 -4.28 -38.78
CA ALA A 502 -10.70 -5.07 -37.61
C ALA A 502 -9.84 -4.75 -36.37
N LEU A 503 -8.51 -4.67 -36.55
CA LEU A 503 -7.59 -4.29 -35.47
C LEU A 503 -7.78 -2.83 -35.05
N ALA A 504 -8.08 -1.94 -35.98
CA ALA A 504 -8.40 -0.54 -35.68
C ALA A 504 -9.68 -0.40 -34.85
N ASP A 505 -10.69 -1.24 -35.11
CA ASP A 505 -11.94 -1.29 -34.34
C ASP A 505 -11.69 -1.78 -32.90
N GLU A 506 -10.83 -2.78 -32.71
CA GLU A 506 -10.39 -3.21 -31.36
C GLU A 506 -9.65 -2.10 -30.60
N ILE A 507 -8.74 -1.39 -31.28
CA ILE A 507 -8.03 -0.23 -30.71
C ILE A 507 -9.03 0.87 -30.33
N SER A 508 -9.99 1.17 -31.19
CA SER A 508 -11.05 2.15 -30.94
C SER A 508 -11.90 1.78 -29.72
N GLY A 509 -12.26 0.50 -29.59
CA GLY A 509 -12.94 -0.04 -28.41
C GLY A 509 -12.15 0.20 -27.12
N GLN A 510 -10.83 -0.04 -27.16
CA GLN A 510 -9.95 0.22 -26.02
C GLN A 510 -9.79 1.72 -25.73
N ILE A 511 -9.76 2.58 -26.78
CA ILE A 511 -9.72 4.05 -26.64
C ILE A 511 -10.94 4.53 -25.86
N HIS A 512 -12.12 4.00 -26.21
CA HIS A 512 -13.38 4.33 -25.54
C HIS A 512 -13.41 3.83 -24.10
N LYS A 513 -13.09 2.54 -23.88
CA LYS A 513 -13.08 1.89 -22.56
C LYS A 513 -12.18 2.61 -21.54
N THR A 514 -11.04 3.12 -21.99
CA THR A 514 -10.04 3.75 -21.11
C THR A 514 -10.19 5.27 -20.99
N LYS A 515 -11.15 5.90 -21.68
CA LYS A 515 -11.27 7.37 -21.78
C LYS A 515 -11.33 8.07 -20.42
N GLU A 516 -12.22 7.63 -19.53
CA GLU A 516 -12.38 8.24 -18.21
C GLU A 516 -11.14 8.02 -17.32
N TRP A 517 -10.50 6.85 -17.42
CA TRP A 517 -9.27 6.58 -16.67
C TRP A 517 -8.12 7.46 -17.16
N ARG A 518 -7.98 7.66 -18.47
CA ARG A 518 -6.95 8.54 -19.05
C ARG A 518 -7.16 9.99 -18.64
N LYS A 519 -8.41 10.46 -18.60
CA LYS A 519 -8.78 11.80 -18.12
C LYS A 519 -8.45 11.98 -16.64
N GLU A 520 -8.81 11.03 -15.79
CA GLU A 520 -8.48 11.06 -14.36
C GLU A 520 -6.97 11.06 -14.11
N LEU A 521 -6.20 10.32 -14.91
CA LEU A 521 -4.75 10.17 -14.74
C LEU A 521 -3.92 11.25 -15.43
N GLY A 522 -4.53 12.07 -16.29
CA GLY A 522 -3.84 13.09 -17.07
C GLY A 522 -2.78 12.50 -18.02
N VAL A 523 -3.01 11.31 -18.57
CA VAL A 523 -2.08 10.63 -19.50
C VAL A 523 -2.70 10.39 -20.87
N PRO A 524 -1.93 10.54 -21.97
CA PRO A 524 -2.44 10.35 -23.32
C PRO A 524 -2.50 8.87 -23.74
N TYR A 525 -1.86 7.97 -22.98
CA TYR A 525 -1.61 6.59 -23.39
C TYR A 525 -2.83 5.68 -23.29
N LEU A 526 -3.01 4.84 -24.30
CA LEU A 526 -4.11 3.89 -24.44
C LEU A 526 -4.10 2.79 -23.36
N PHE A 527 -2.92 2.26 -23.06
CA PHE A 527 -2.75 1.09 -22.19
C PHE A 527 -2.48 1.47 -20.74
N VAL A 528 -3.56 1.81 -20.04
CA VAL A 528 -3.56 2.07 -18.59
C VAL A 528 -4.22 0.93 -17.83
N ASN A 529 -3.67 0.59 -16.66
CA ASN A 529 -4.21 -0.43 -15.76
C ASN A 529 -4.76 0.25 -14.51
N LYS A 530 -6.05 0.04 -14.23
CA LYS A 530 -6.72 0.50 -13.00
C LYS A 530 -7.37 -0.70 -12.32
N ARG A 531 -6.86 -1.08 -11.14
CA ARG A 531 -7.44 -2.15 -10.32
C ARG A 531 -8.02 -1.56 -9.03
N PRO A 532 -9.11 -2.12 -8.48
CA PRO A 532 -9.62 -1.71 -7.17
C PRO A 532 -8.50 -1.77 -6.11
N ASN A 533 -8.38 -0.74 -5.29
CA ASN A 533 -7.37 -0.60 -4.21
C ASN A 533 -5.90 -0.52 -4.65
N PHE A 534 -5.61 -0.54 -5.96
CA PHE A 534 -4.26 -0.31 -6.47
C PHE A 534 -4.18 1.04 -7.19
N ARG A 535 -2.98 1.62 -7.16
CA ARG A 535 -2.70 2.79 -7.97
C ARG A 535 -2.80 2.43 -9.44
N ALA A 536 -3.49 3.29 -10.19
CA ALA A 536 -3.47 3.17 -11.63
C ALA A 536 -2.03 3.35 -12.13
N SER A 537 -1.64 2.54 -13.10
CA SER A 537 -0.28 2.50 -13.63
C SER A 537 -0.29 2.15 -15.11
N MET A 538 0.82 2.43 -15.79
CA MET A 538 1.06 1.89 -17.12
C MET A 538 1.23 0.37 -17.04
N ILE A 539 0.86 -0.35 -18.10
CA ILE A 539 1.15 -1.79 -18.19
C ILE A 539 2.67 -2.01 -18.15
N SER A 540 3.12 -2.84 -17.22
CA SER A 540 4.54 -3.17 -17.06
C SER A 540 5.00 -4.14 -18.14
N MET A 541 6.04 -3.76 -18.87
CA MET A 541 6.70 -4.60 -19.87
C MET A 541 7.17 -5.93 -19.27
N SER A 542 7.73 -5.92 -18.06
CA SER A 542 8.18 -7.14 -17.39
C SER A 542 7.02 -8.09 -17.08
N ASN A 543 5.87 -7.54 -16.68
CA ASN A 543 4.68 -8.35 -16.43
C ASN A 543 4.13 -8.93 -17.74
N TYR A 544 4.11 -8.14 -18.82
CA TYR A 544 3.70 -8.62 -20.14
C TYR A 544 4.56 -9.80 -20.62
N LEU A 545 5.90 -9.66 -20.57
CA LEU A 545 6.83 -10.73 -20.94
C LEU A 545 6.59 -11.99 -20.13
N LEU A 546 6.33 -11.86 -18.83
CA LEU A 546 6.05 -12.98 -17.95
C LEU A 546 4.73 -13.68 -18.29
N VAL A 547 3.68 -12.92 -18.65
CA VAL A 547 2.40 -13.49 -19.06
C VAL A 547 2.53 -14.26 -20.38
N ILE A 548 3.19 -13.69 -21.39
CA ILE A 548 3.40 -14.38 -22.68
C ILE A 548 4.28 -15.61 -22.52
N ASN A 549 5.38 -15.54 -21.76
CA ASN A 549 6.25 -16.70 -21.55
C ASN A 549 5.55 -17.82 -20.76
N ARG A 550 4.64 -17.48 -19.83
CA ARG A 550 3.80 -18.50 -19.17
C ARG A 550 2.83 -19.19 -20.13
N LEU A 551 2.29 -18.46 -21.10
CA LEU A 551 1.45 -19.06 -22.15
C LEU A 551 2.28 -20.05 -22.99
N ILE A 552 3.49 -19.64 -23.39
CA ILE A 552 4.43 -20.48 -24.12
C ILE A 552 4.81 -21.74 -23.32
N GLU A 553 5.16 -21.59 -22.04
CA GLU A 553 5.48 -22.72 -21.16
C GLU A 553 4.29 -23.67 -20.97
N LYS A 554 3.07 -23.13 -20.81
CA LYS A 554 1.86 -23.92 -20.61
C LYS A 554 1.52 -24.80 -21.81
N TYR A 555 1.73 -24.27 -23.02
CA TYR A 555 1.39 -24.95 -24.28
C TYR A 555 2.59 -25.60 -24.97
N ASP A 556 3.76 -25.60 -24.31
CA ASP A 556 5.01 -26.14 -24.85
C ASP A 556 5.31 -25.63 -26.27
N ILE A 557 5.13 -24.32 -26.49
CA ILE A 557 5.31 -23.69 -27.81
C ILE A 557 6.79 -23.69 -28.17
N ARG A 558 7.14 -24.43 -29.21
CA ARG A 558 8.52 -24.68 -29.62
C ARG A 558 8.86 -24.07 -30.98
N ASP A 559 10.13 -23.76 -31.16
CA ASP A 559 10.69 -23.37 -32.45
C ASP A 559 10.88 -24.58 -33.39
N GLU A 560 11.34 -24.31 -34.60
CA GLU A 560 11.62 -25.32 -35.63
C GLU A 560 12.68 -26.36 -35.20
N ASN A 561 13.49 -26.05 -34.17
CA ASN A 561 14.49 -26.95 -33.62
C ASN A 561 13.97 -27.77 -32.42
N GLY A 562 12.68 -27.65 -32.09
CA GLY A 562 12.06 -28.31 -30.95
C GLY A 562 12.44 -27.71 -29.60
N GLN A 563 13.05 -26.52 -29.57
CA GLN A 563 13.37 -25.81 -28.33
C GLN A 563 12.21 -24.93 -27.89
N LEU A 564 11.94 -24.89 -26.58
CA LEU A 564 10.90 -24.03 -26.02
C LEU A 564 11.19 -22.57 -26.35
N TRP A 565 10.24 -21.88 -26.96
CA TRP A 565 10.42 -20.49 -27.35
C TRP A 565 10.49 -19.59 -26.12
N HIS A 566 11.37 -18.59 -26.14
CA HIS A 566 11.44 -17.58 -25.09
C HIS A 566 11.18 -16.20 -25.67
N PHE A 567 10.00 -15.66 -25.39
CA PHE A 567 9.59 -14.36 -25.86
C PHE A 567 10.40 -13.27 -25.16
N THR A 568 11.17 -12.50 -25.95
CA THR A 568 11.97 -11.38 -25.47
C THR A 568 11.61 -10.11 -26.21
N SER A 569 11.83 -8.95 -25.57
CA SER A 569 11.51 -7.63 -26.14
C SER A 569 12.73 -6.73 -26.30
N LYS A 570 13.91 -7.34 -26.50
CA LYS A 570 15.17 -6.60 -26.65
C LYS A 570 15.26 -5.81 -27.95
#